data_AF-A0A954SPX1-F1
#
_entry.id   AF-A0A954SPX1-F1
#
_cell.length_a   1.000
_cell.length_b   1.000
_cell.length_c   1.000
_cell.angle_alpha   90.00
_cell.angle_beta   90.00
_cell.angle_gamma   90.00
#
_symmetry.space_group_name_H-M   'P 1'
#
loop_
_entity.id
_entity.type
_entity.pdbx_description
1 polymer ?
#
loop_
_entity_poly.entity_id
_entity_poly.type
_entity_poly.pdbx_seq_one_letter_code
_entity_poly.pdbx_strand_id
1 'polypeptide(L)'
;IGELQGIADSSDRMRRSRGRRGLDVLNQLQANELAELTIDDRDLPEFSGQPVDIKLVLLAKHVGGKVVTNDYNLNKVAKLHGVGVVNLNDLANALKPVLLPGESTDVRIVKAGEEAGQGVGYLDDGTMVVCEQGSGLIGKDASVTVTSVLQNSAGRMIFGKLDSASPSQS
;
A
#
# COMPACT_ATOMS: atom_id res chain seq x y z
N ILE A 1 -0.14 -20.99 -15.60
CA ILE A 1 1.31 -21.24 -15.35
C ILE A 1 2.17 -20.96 -16.59
N GLY A 2 1.71 -21.31 -17.80
CA GLY A 2 2.52 -21.16 -19.03
C GLY A 2 3.09 -19.76 -19.29
N GLU A 3 2.35 -18.69 -19.00
CA GLU A 3 2.86 -17.31 -19.15
C GLU A 3 4.05 -17.04 -18.22
N LEU A 4 3.96 -17.48 -16.95
CA LEU A 4 5.01 -17.26 -15.97
C LEU A 4 6.29 -18.03 -16.31
N GLN A 5 6.15 -19.27 -16.81
CA GLN A 5 7.27 -20.06 -17.34
C GLN A 5 7.90 -19.36 -18.56
N GLY A 6 7.09 -18.89 -19.51
CA GLY A 6 7.58 -18.14 -20.66
C GLY A 6 8.36 -16.87 -20.27
N ILE A 7 7.93 -16.18 -19.20
CA ILE A 7 8.68 -15.02 -18.65
C ILE A 7 9.97 -15.50 -17.97
N ALA A 8 9.94 -16.62 -17.24
CA ALA A 8 11.10 -17.20 -16.55
C ALA A 8 12.16 -17.79 -17.49
N ASP A 9 11.81 -18.01 -18.75
CA ASP A 9 12.71 -18.45 -19.83
C ASP A 9 13.10 -17.32 -20.79
N SER A 10 12.64 -16.09 -20.53
CA SER A 10 12.93 -14.92 -21.36
C SER A 10 14.45 -14.69 -21.53
N SER A 11 14.86 -14.29 -22.74
CA SER A 11 16.24 -13.86 -23.01
C SER A 11 16.60 -12.59 -22.25
N ASP A 12 15.62 -11.72 -21.98
CA ASP A 12 15.77 -10.52 -21.17
C ASP A 12 16.03 -10.86 -19.70
N ARG A 13 17.14 -10.35 -19.16
CA ARG A 13 17.59 -10.66 -17.79
C ARG A 13 16.60 -10.22 -16.73
N MET A 14 15.96 -9.06 -16.89
CA MET A 14 15.05 -8.49 -15.90
C MET A 14 13.72 -9.25 -15.89
N ARG A 15 13.16 -9.55 -17.07
CA ARG A 15 11.95 -10.38 -17.21
C ARG A 15 12.20 -11.77 -16.65
N ARG A 16 13.32 -12.41 -17.02
CA ARG A 16 13.73 -13.72 -16.52
C ARG A 16 13.81 -13.77 -14.99
N SER A 17 14.46 -12.78 -14.38
CA SER A 17 14.57 -12.67 -12.92
C SER A 17 13.21 -12.51 -12.25
N ARG A 18 12.29 -11.73 -12.83
CA ARG A 18 10.92 -11.57 -12.32
C ARG A 18 10.12 -12.86 -12.44
N GLY A 19 10.20 -13.56 -13.56
CA GLY A 19 9.52 -14.84 -13.79
C GLY A 19 9.95 -15.90 -12.79
N ARG A 20 11.27 -16.08 -12.59
CA ARG A 20 11.81 -17.01 -11.58
C ARG A 20 11.33 -16.69 -10.18
N ARG A 21 11.36 -15.42 -9.78
CA ARG A 21 10.84 -15.00 -8.48
C ARG A 21 9.36 -15.33 -8.31
N GLY A 22 8.55 -15.18 -9.37
CA GLY A 22 7.14 -15.57 -9.34
C GLY A 22 6.95 -17.07 -9.13
N LEU A 23 7.77 -17.91 -9.78
CA LEU A 23 7.75 -19.36 -9.57
C LEU A 23 8.15 -19.73 -8.14
N ASP A 24 9.17 -19.07 -7.58
CA ASP A 24 9.59 -19.29 -6.20
C ASP A 24 8.46 -18.97 -5.20
N VAL A 25 7.70 -17.88 -5.43
CA VAL A 25 6.53 -17.53 -4.60
C VAL A 25 5.42 -18.57 -4.72
N LEU A 26 5.16 -19.11 -5.91
CA LEU A 26 4.17 -20.18 -6.07
C LEU A 26 4.58 -21.44 -5.30
N ASN A 27 5.85 -21.83 -5.34
CA ASN A 27 6.36 -22.96 -4.56
C ASN A 27 6.21 -22.72 -3.04
N GLN A 28 6.46 -21.50 -2.57
CA GLN A 28 6.26 -21.13 -1.17
C GLN A 28 4.78 -21.18 -0.77
N LEU A 29 3.88 -20.70 -1.63
CA LEU A 29 2.43 -20.79 -1.39
C LEU A 29 1.96 -22.24 -1.34
N GLN A 30 2.49 -23.10 -2.22
CA GLN A 30 2.15 -24.53 -2.23
C GLN A 30 2.61 -25.25 -0.96
N ALA A 31 3.73 -24.83 -0.37
CA ALA A 31 4.27 -25.40 0.87
C ALA A 31 3.63 -24.81 2.14
N ASN A 32 2.72 -23.84 2.03
CA ASN A 32 2.14 -23.14 3.17
C ASN A 32 0.90 -23.88 3.70
N GLU A 33 0.98 -24.41 4.92
CA GLU A 33 -0.12 -25.13 5.56
C GLU A 33 -1.36 -24.27 5.83
N LEU A 34 -1.22 -22.93 5.84
CA LEU A 34 -2.33 -21.99 6.05
C LEU A 34 -3.05 -21.62 4.75
N ALA A 35 -2.56 -22.05 3.58
CA ALA A 35 -3.12 -21.70 2.29
C ALA A 35 -3.31 -22.95 1.42
N GLU A 36 -4.55 -23.21 1.03
CA GLU A 36 -4.84 -24.22 0.01
C GLU A 36 -4.58 -23.61 -1.38
N LEU A 37 -3.60 -24.16 -2.10
CA LEU A 37 -3.30 -23.76 -3.47
C LEU A 37 -3.81 -24.82 -4.46
N THR A 38 -4.74 -24.41 -5.32
CA THR A 38 -5.24 -25.22 -6.43
C THR A 38 -4.95 -24.51 -7.74
N ILE A 39 -4.38 -25.26 -8.70
CA ILE A 39 -4.23 -24.81 -10.07
C ILE A 39 -5.54 -25.16 -10.79
N ASP A 40 -6.33 -24.15 -11.13
CA ASP A 40 -7.59 -24.33 -11.86
C ASP A 40 -7.34 -24.23 -13.37
N ASP A 41 -7.33 -25.38 -14.03
CA ASP A 41 -7.17 -25.52 -15.48
C ASP A 41 -8.51 -25.68 -16.21
N ARG A 42 -9.64 -25.25 -15.61
CA ARG A 42 -10.95 -25.34 -16.27
C ARG A 42 -10.97 -24.50 -17.54
N ASP A 43 -11.44 -25.13 -18.61
CA ASP A 43 -11.76 -24.47 -19.86
C ASP A 43 -13.28 -24.46 -20.04
N LEU A 44 -13.90 -23.32 -19.79
CA LEU A 44 -15.36 -23.14 -19.93
C LEU A 44 -15.68 -22.52 -21.30
N PRO A 45 -16.81 -22.87 -21.94
CA PRO A 45 -17.20 -22.27 -23.21
C PRO A 45 -17.25 -20.73 -23.18
N GLU A 46 -17.64 -20.14 -22.05
CA GLU A 46 -17.68 -18.70 -21.82
C GLU A 46 -16.29 -18.05 -21.71
N PHE A 47 -15.23 -18.82 -21.48
CA PHE A 47 -13.85 -18.32 -21.53
C PHE A 47 -13.37 -18.19 -22.97
N SER A 48 -13.92 -18.96 -23.91
CA SER A 48 -13.47 -18.97 -25.29
C SER A 48 -13.61 -17.59 -25.95
N GLY A 49 -12.55 -17.12 -26.60
CA GLY A 49 -12.49 -15.81 -27.24
C GLY A 49 -12.44 -14.61 -26.28
N GLN A 50 -12.51 -14.81 -24.97
CA GLN A 50 -12.43 -13.73 -24.00
C GLN A 50 -10.97 -13.30 -23.74
N PRO A 51 -10.71 -12.00 -23.49
CA PRO A 51 -9.45 -11.53 -22.95
C PRO A 51 -9.12 -12.20 -21.60
N VAL A 52 -7.82 -12.31 -21.28
CA VAL A 52 -7.34 -12.91 -20.02
C VAL A 52 -7.99 -12.26 -18.79
N ASP A 53 -8.09 -10.93 -18.78
CA ASP A 53 -8.72 -10.17 -17.69
C ASP A 53 -10.16 -10.61 -17.42
N ILE A 54 -10.94 -10.82 -18.49
CA ILE A 54 -12.32 -11.29 -18.38
C ILE A 54 -12.37 -12.73 -17.90
N LYS A 55 -11.48 -13.60 -18.39
CA LYS A 55 -11.38 -14.99 -17.92
C LYS A 55 -11.11 -15.05 -16.41
N LEU A 56 -10.19 -14.23 -15.89
CA LEU A 56 -9.89 -14.16 -14.45
C LEU A 56 -11.12 -13.74 -13.63
N VAL A 57 -11.87 -12.75 -14.12
CA VAL A 57 -13.09 -12.26 -13.45
C VAL A 57 -14.21 -13.29 -13.48
N LEU A 58 -14.43 -13.95 -14.62
CA LEU A 58 -15.44 -15.01 -14.76
C LEU A 58 -15.11 -16.24 -13.90
N LEU A 59 -13.84 -16.63 -13.83
CA LEU A 59 -13.38 -17.70 -12.95
C LEU A 59 -13.62 -17.35 -11.48
N ALA A 60 -13.21 -16.15 -11.05
CA ALA A 60 -13.44 -15.68 -9.68
C ALA A 60 -14.94 -15.68 -9.33
N LYS A 61 -15.80 -15.29 -10.27
CA LYS A 61 -17.26 -15.35 -10.09
C LYS A 61 -17.77 -16.79 -9.94
N HIS A 62 -17.28 -17.72 -10.77
CA HIS A 62 -17.66 -19.14 -10.72
C HIS A 62 -17.31 -19.80 -9.40
N VAL A 63 -16.14 -19.49 -8.84
CA VAL A 63 -15.68 -20.09 -7.59
C VAL A 63 -16.16 -19.31 -6.35
N GLY A 64 -16.95 -18.25 -6.52
CA GLY A 64 -17.36 -17.36 -5.42
C GLY A 64 -16.19 -16.64 -4.74
N GLY A 65 -15.08 -16.49 -5.47
CA GLY A 65 -13.83 -15.93 -4.98
C GLY A 65 -13.68 -14.42 -5.22
N LYS A 66 -12.47 -13.93 -4.94
CA LYS A 66 -12.05 -12.54 -5.19
C LYS A 66 -10.82 -12.55 -6.09
N VAL A 67 -10.66 -11.50 -6.89
CA VAL A 67 -9.44 -11.29 -7.68
C VAL A 67 -8.40 -10.60 -6.80
N VAL A 68 -7.21 -11.19 -6.68
CA VAL A 68 -6.03 -10.53 -6.08
C VAL A 68 -5.14 -10.03 -7.22
N THR A 69 -4.88 -8.73 -7.27
CA THR A 69 -4.10 -8.14 -8.37
C THR A 69 -3.39 -6.86 -7.96
N ASN A 70 -2.40 -6.44 -8.75
CA ASN A 70 -1.82 -5.09 -8.68
C ASN A 70 -2.30 -4.19 -9.84
N ASP A 71 -3.07 -4.72 -10.79
CA ASP A 71 -3.57 -4.00 -11.95
C ASP A 71 -4.86 -3.22 -11.64
N TYR A 72 -4.79 -1.90 -11.77
CA TYR A 72 -5.92 -1.01 -11.51
C TYR A 72 -7.06 -1.11 -12.54
N ASN A 73 -6.76 -1.45 -13.79
CA ASN A 73 -7.78 -1.66 -14.82
C ASN A 73 -8.54 -2.96 -14.55
N LEU A 74 -7.84 -4.04 -14.18
CA LEU A 74 -8.49 -5.29 -13.78
C LEU A 74 -9.40 -5.08 -12.57
N ASN A 75 -9.01 -4.21 -11.61
CA ASN A 75 -9.89 -3.84 -10.50
C ASN A 75 -11.23 -3.26 -10.99
N LYS A 76 -11.21 -2.37 -12.00
CA LYS A 76 -12.42 -1.74 -12.54
C LYS A 76 -13.31 -2.76 -13.22
N VAL A 77 -12.72 -3.61 -14.07
CA VAL A 77 -13.43 -4.68 -14.78
C VAL A 77 -14.09 -5.63 -13.79
N ALA A 78 -13.33 -6.14 -12.80
CA ALA A 78 -13.87 -7.04 -11.78
C ALA A 78 -15.06 -6.43 -11.01
N LYS A 79 -14.95 -5.16 -10.60
CA LYS A 79 -16.04 -4.44 -9.91
C LYS A 79 -17.29 -4.30 -10.77
N LEU A 80 -17.16 -4.00 -12.07
CA LEU A 80 -18.30 -3.92 -13.00
C LEU A 80 -19.05 -5.24 -13.11
N HIS A 81 -18.34 -6.37 -12.97
CA HIS A 81 -18.92 -7.71 -12.99
C HIS A 81 -19.41 -8.21 -11.61
N GLY A 82 -19.33 -7.36 -10.58
CA GLY A 82 -19.75 -7.70 -9.21
C GLY A 82 -18.77 -8.62 -8.48
N VAL A 83 -17.52 -8.71 -8.92
CA VAL A 83 -16.49 -9.55 -8.32
C VAL A 83 -15.63 -8.73 -7.37
N GLY A 84 -15.44 -9.23 -6.14
CA GLY A 84 -14.61 -8.59 -5.14
C GLY A 84 -13.13 -8.57 -5.55
N VAL A 85 -12.42 -7.51 -5.17
CA VAL A 85 -11.00 -7.33 -5.53
C VAL A 85 -10.18 -6.98 -4.30
N VAL A 86 -9.02 -7.62 -4.18
CA VAL A 86 -7.96 -7.27 -3.23
C VAL A 86 -6.80 -6.71 -4.03
N ASN A 87 -6.57 -5.40 -3.94
CA ASN A 87 -5.43 -4.78 -4.59
C ASN A 87 -4.23 -4.70 -3.63
N LEU A 88 -3.07 -5.22 -4.05
CA LEU A 88 -1.89 -5.28 -3.20
C LEU A 88 -1.34 -3.89 -2.86
N ASN A 89 -1.48 -2.90 -3.74
CA ASN A 89 -1.07 -1.52 -3.46
C ASN A 89 -1.99 -0.88 -2.42
N ASP A 90 -3.30 -1.13 -2.52
CA ASP A 90 -4.27 -0.63 -1.53
C ASP A 90 -4.02 -1.27 -0.16
N LEU A 91 -3.74 -2.58 -0.13
CA LEU A 91 -3.38 -3.28 1.10
C LEU A 91 -2.08 -2.73 1.72
N ALA A 92 -1.04 -2.54 0.93
CA ALA A 92 0.21 -1.95 1.41
C ALA A 92 0.00 -0.53 1.97
N ASN A 93 -0.86 0.27 1.34
CA ASN A 93 -1.22 1.59 1.85
C ASN A 93 -2.06 1.53 3.13
N ALA A 94 -2.94 0.54 3.28
CA ALA A 94 -3.75 0.34 4.48
C ALA A 94 -2.91 -0.11 5.69
N LEU A 95 -1.77 -0.76 5.46
CA LEU A 95 -0.83 -1.16 6.51
C LEU A 95 0.11 -0.05 6.97
N LYS A 96 0.11 1.11 6.29
CA LYS A 96 0.90 2.26 6.73
C LYS A 96 0.34 2.77 8.07
N PRO A 97 1.18 3.06 9.07
CA PRO A 97 0.73 3.70 10.30
C PRO A 97 -0.13 4.92 9.99
N VAL A 98 -1.28 5.01 10.65
CA VAL A 98 -2.17 6.17 10.57
C VAL A 98 -2.12 6.82 11.95
N LEU A 99 -1.57 8.02 12.03
CA LEU A 99 -1.80 8.87 13.18
C LEU A 99 -3.18 9.51 13.05
N LEU A 100 -3.99 9.42 14.10
CA LEU A 100 -5.32 10.00 14.17
C LEU A 100 -5.33 11.31 14.97
N PRO A 101 -6.29 12.22 14.72
CA PRO A 101 -6.49 13.37 15.58
C PRO A 101 -6.59 12.97 17.06
N GLY A 102 -5.79 13.61 17.91
CA GLY A 102 -5.67 13.33 19.34
C GLY A 102 -4.50 12.42 19.73
N GLU A 103 -3.87 11.72 18.79
CA GLU A 103 -2.65 10.95 19.07
C GLU A 103 -1.42 11.87 19.10
N SER A 104 -0.44 11.57 19.96
CA SER A 104 0.84 12.27 20.00
C SER A 104 1.91 11.48 19.23
N THR A 105 2.77 12.19 18.52
CA THR A 105 3.95 11.64 17.85
C THR A 105 5.16 12.52 18.11
N ASP A 106 6.33 11.92 18.29
CA ASP A 106 7.59 12.65 18.32
C ASP A 106 8.08 12.88 16.89
N VAL A 107 8.48 14.10 16.57
CA VAL A 107 9.06 14.44 15.27
C VAL A 107 10.19 15.45 15.43
N ARG A 108 11.28 15.25 14.70
CA ARG A 108 12.34 16.24 14.60
C ARG A 108 11.93 17.39 13.70
N ILE A 109 11.89 18.60 14.22
CA ILE A 109 11.62 19.79 13.41
C ILE A 109 12.88 20.10 12.59
N VAL A 110 12.77 20.05 11.27
CA VAL A 110 13.91 20.25 10.35
C VAL A 110 13.94 21.63 9.72
N LYS A 111 12.78 22.31 9.59
CA LYS A 111 12.68 23.64 8.99
C LYS A 111 11.45 24.41 9.49
N ALA A 112 11.41 25.71 9.20
CA ALA A 112 10.20 26.51 9.40
C ALA A 112 9.10 26.10 8.40
N GLY A 113 7.84 26.19 8.85
CA GLY A 113 6.66 25.99 8.01
C GLY A 113 6.29 27.23 7.21
N GLU A 114 5.17 27.14 6.51
CA GLU A 114 4.70 28.20 5.62
C GLU A 114 4.10 29.38 6.41
N GLU A 115 3.34 29.08 7.47
CA GLU A 115 2.79 30.13 8.34
C GLU A 115 3.74 30.49 9.49
N ALA A 116 3.61 31.72 9.98
CA ALA A 116 4.41 32.23 11.09
C ALA A 116 4.24 31.34 12.33
N GLY A 117 5.37 30.88 12.89
CA GLY A 117 5.40 30.00 14.06
C GLY A 117 5.36 28.51 13.74
N GLN A 118 5.08 28.09 12.51
CA GLN A 118 5.06 26.67 12.17
C GLN A 118 6.48 26.07 12.09
N GLY A 119 6.60 24.83 12.54
CA GLY A 119 7.74 23.96 12.28
C GLY A 119 7.32 22.78 11.40
N VAL A 120 8.24 22.29 10.56
CA VAL A 120 8.01 21.12 9.70
C VAL A 120 9.02 20.04 10.03
N GLY A 121 8.54 18.82 10.21
CA GLY A 121 9.30 17.59 10.35
C GLY A 121 8.79 16.50 9.40
N TYR A 122 9.45 15.35 9.42
CA TYR A 122 9.07 14.18 8.63
C TYR A 122 9.15 12.93 9.50
N LEU A 123 8.16 12.03 9.35
CA LEU A 123 8.23 10.68 9.89
C LEU A 123 9.13 9.79 9.03
N ASP A 124 9.49 8.61 9.54
CA ASP A 124 10.35 7.65 8.85
C ASP A 124 9.81 7.20 7.48
N ASP A 125 8.48 7.23 7.30
CA ASP A 125 7.82 6.88 6.04
C ASP A 125 7.73 8.06 5.04
N GLY A 126 8.29 9.22 5.40
CA GLY A 126 8.28 10.45 4.62
C GLY A 126 7.03 11.32 4.78
N THR A 127 6.08 10.94 5.65
CA THR A 127 4.91 11.77 5.97
C THR A 127 5.35 13.09 6.58
N MET A 128 4.90 14.21 5.98
CA MET A 128 5.24 15.55 6.48
C MET A 128 4.37 15.90 7.69
N VAL A 129 5.01 16.35 8.77
CA VAL A 129 4.34 16.81 9.99
C VAL A 129 4.53 18.32 10.12
N VAL A 130 3.43 19.07 10.14
CA VAL A 130 3.39 20.51 10.35
C VAL A 130 2.92 20.77 11.77
N CYS A 131 3.80 21.36 12.58
CA CYS A 131 3.56 21.65 13.98
C CYS A 131 3.35 23.15 14.19
N GLU A 132 2.18 23.55 14.68
CA GLU A 132 1.96 24.92 15.15
C GLU A 132 2.89 25.24 16.33
N GLN A 133 3.45 26.45 16.33
CA GLN A 133 4.46 26.90 17.32
C GLN A 133 5.76 26.08 17.33
N GLY A 134 5.98 25.22 16.32
CA GLY A 134 7.19 24.40 16.19
C GLY A 134 8.43 25.13 15.69
N SER A 135 8.34 26.36 15.18
CA SER A 135 9.50 27.07 14.58
C SER A 135 10.65 27.32 15.57
N GLY A 136 10.35 27.45 16.86
CA GLY A 136 11.36 27.60 17.92
C GLY A 136 12.14 26.33 18.25
N LEU A 137 11.70 25.18 17.72
CA LEU A 137 12.30 23.86 17.96
C LEU A 137 13.05 23.32 16.75
N ILE A 138 13.35 24.14 15.74
CA ILE A 138 14.16 23.72 14.59
C ILE A 138 15.48 23.09 15.06
N GLY A 139 15.76 21.90 14.56
CA GLY A 139 16.90 21.07 14.93
C GLY A 139 16.67 20.14 16.13
N LYS A 140 15.52 20.22 16.80
CA LYS A 140 15.16 19.43 18.00
C LYS A 140 13.95 18.53 17.76
N ASP A 141 13.81 17.54 18.62
CA ASP A 141 12.63 16.67 18.67
C ASP A 141 11.51 17.38 19.43
N ALA A 142 10.28 17.23 18.94
CA ALA A 142 9.08 17.81 19.50
C ALA A 142 7.98 16.75 19.56
N SER A 143 7.33 16.62 20.73
CA SER A 143 6.08 15.86 20.85
C SER A 143 4.94 16.70 20.28
N VAL A 144 4.24 16.14 19.30
CA VAL A 144 3.19 16.81 18.54
C VAL A 144 1.90 16.02 18.66
N THR A 145 0.86 16.64 19.22
CA THR A 145 -0.49 16.09 19.20
C THR A 145 -1.14 16.41 17.87
N VAL A 146 -1.57 15.38 17.14
CA VAL A 146 -2.21 15.50 15.83
C VAL A 146 -3.56 16.18 15.98
N THR A 147 -3.78 17.24 15.20
CA THR A 147 -5.07 17.94 15.12
C THR A 147 -5.85 17.52 13.87
N SER A 148 -5.16 17.30 12.75
CA SER A 148 -5.80 16.86 11.51
C SER A 148 -4.81 16.15 10.59
N VAL A 149 -5.35 15.34 9.68
CA VAL A 149 -4.57 14.66 8.63
C VAL A 149 -5.15 15.06 7.28
N LEU A 150 -4.28 15.54 6.40
CA LEU A 150 -4.62 15.91 5.03
C LEU A 150 -3.96 14.92 4.07
N GLN A 151 -4.76 14.23 3.28
CA GLN A 151 -4.28 13.36 2.20
C GLN A 151 -4.59 14.02 0.86
N ASN A 152 -3.57 14.24 0.03
CA ASN A 152 -3.74 14.69 -1.35
C ASN A 152 -2.95 13.80 -2.32
N SER A 153 -2.93 14.16 -3.61
CA SER A 153 -2.20 13.42 -4.65
C SER A 153 -0.67 13.46 -4.50
N ALA A 154 -0.13 14.46 -3.78
CA ALA A 154 1.29 14.61 -3.53
C ALA A 154 1.78 13.84 -2.30
N GLY A 155 0.87 13.42 -1.42
CA GLY A 155 1.20 12.61 -0.26
C GLY A 155 0.26 12.84 0.93
N ARG A 156 0.75 12.42 2.10
CA ARG A 156 0.09 12.60 3.39
C ARG A 156 0.78 13.72 4.16
N MET A 157 -0.02 14.61 4.74
CA MET A 157 0.42 15.64 5.66
C MET A 157 -0.34 15.51 6.98
N ILE A 158 0.38 15.65 8.09
CA ILE A 158 -0.17 15.65 9.43
C ILE A 158 0.00 17.06 9.98
N PHE A 159 -1.08 17.62 10.53
CA PHE A 159 -1.04 18.87 11.25
C PHE A 159 -1.21 18.59 12.72
N GLY A 160 -0.47 19.30 13.55
CA GLY A 160 -0.55 19.14 14.99
C GLY A 160 -0.04 20.36 15.74
N LYS A 161 -0.15 20.28 17.07
CA LYS A 161 0.33 21.31 18.00
C LYS A 161 1.32 20.67 18.94
N LEU A 162 2.23 21.48 19.47
CA LEU A 162 3.12 21.01 20.54
C LEU A 162 2.28 20.46 21.70
N ASP A 163 2.62 19.25 22.11
CA ASP A 163 2.03 18.65 23.30
C ASP A 163 2.44 19.50 24.51
N SER A 164 1.46 20.00 25.25
CA SER A 164 1.68 20.89 26.39
C SER A 164 2.09 20.14 27.66
N ALA A 165 2.27 18.82 27.58
CA ALA A 165 2.95 18.04 28.60
C ALA A 165 4.43 18.45 28.68
N SER A 166 4.71 19.36 29.60
CA SER A 166 6.05 19.86 29.93
C SER A 166 7.02 18.68 30.12
N PRO A 167 8.27 18.74 29.62
CA PRO A 167 9.28 17.81 30.09
C PRO A 167 9.48 18.10 31.58
N SER A 168 9.06 17.16 32.44
CA SER A 168 9.49 17.12 33.82
C SER A 168 11.01 17.07 33.79
N GLN A 169 11.63 18.21 34.11
CA GLN A 169 13.06 18.27 34.38
C GLN A 169 13.34 17.36 35.57
N SER A 170 14.26 16.41 35.40
CA SER A 170 14.92 15.69 36.48
C SER A 170 16.41 15.91 36.36
#